data_AF-A0A2W5SN95-F1
#
_entry.id   AF-A0A2W5SN95-F1
#
_cell.length_a   1.000
_cell.length_b   1.000
_cell.length_c   1.000
_cell.angle_alpha   90.00
_cell.angle_beta   90.00
_cell.angle_gamma   90.00
#
_symmetry.space_group_name_H-M   'P 1'
#
loop_
_entity.id
_entity.type
_entity.pdbx_description
1 polymer ?
#
loop_
_entity_poly.entity_id
_entity_poly.type
_entity_poly.pdbx_seq_one_letter_code
_entity_poly.pdbx_strand_id
1 'polypeptide(L)'
;MSRKRDEIDDIEREFEGYEVLQKLLADSGAMAEADDVVEAFKLAIEENVAAPEVIEDLWLDQPRFAKPKDAARLFGNLLALFDLVKAGETPPETVRTERVKRVKQQKPELPADAIPTRAFLDAASRWFVDYPKERERFHHAFDNRQDALVSWLDDSGLGDQGFGLARHLLGEAFAMLELAGKKVASLDESMIPEKAKLESLPGELSAWLEEALVDESTREDEPMEENEALKVRDLVTRAVSAMWETAK
;
A
#
# COMPACT_ATOMS: atom_id res chain seq x y z
N MET A 1 -0.60 28.95 17.25
CA MET A 1 -0.48 27.48 17.21
C MET A 1 -0.86 26.87 18.58
N SER A 2 -2.12 26.99 19.02
CA SER A 2 -2.52 26.56 20.39
C SER A 2 -4.01 26.18 20.49
N ARG A 3 -4.58 25.53 19.46
CA ARG A 3 -5.99 25.08 19.50
C ARG A 3 -6.17 23.56 19.42
N LYS A 4 -5.16 22.81 18.92
CA LYS A 4 -5.25 21.35 18.80
C LYS A 4 -5.01 20.57 20.10
N ARG A 5 -4.35 21.17 21.10
CA ARG A 5 -4.09 20.48 22.39
C ARG A 5 -5.29 20.53 23.34
N ASP A 6 -6.05 21.61 23.34
CA ASP A 6 -7.17 21.79 24.27
C ASP A 6 -8.42 20.98 23.89
N GLU A 7 -8.62 20.63 22.61
CA GLU A 7 -9.78 19.82 22.17
C GLU A 7 -9.66 18.33 22.53
N ILE A 8 -8.45 17.82 22.78
CA ILE A 8 -8.22 16.41 23.14
C ILE A 8 -8.59 16.14 24.60
N ASP A 9 -8.52 17.15 25.47
CA ASP A 9 -8.88 17.03 26.90
C ASP A 9 -10.41 17.04 27.13
N ASP A 10 -11.21 17.44 26.14
CA ASP A 10 -12.68 17.48 26.20
C ASP A 10 -13.35 16.23 25.57
N ILE A 11 -12.55 15.22 25.16
CA ILE A 11 -13.06 13.95 24.64
C ILE A 11 -13.47 13.06 25.81
N GLU A 12 -14.73 12.63 25.83
CA GLU A 12 -15.26 11.69 26.82
C GLU A 12 -14.52 10.34 26.70
N ARG A 13 -13.77 9.98 27.75
CA ARG A 13 -12.99 8.74 27.82
C ARG A 13 -13.85 7.62 28.37
N GLU A 14 -14.56 6.93 27.50
CA GLU A 14 -15.36 5.76 27.82
C GLU A 14 -14.93 4.56 26.99
N PHE A 15 -14.59 3.44 27.64
CA PHE A 15 -14.31 2.18 26.97
C PHE A 15 -15.61 1.38 26.85
N GLU A 16 -16.17 1.36 25.65
CA GLU A 16 -17.46 0.72 25.34
C GLU A 16 -17.33 -0.79 25.06
N GLY A 17 -16.10 -1.31 25.02
CA GLY A 17 -15.81 -2.72 24.80
C GLY A 17 -15.06 -3.00 23.49
N TYR A 18 -14.46 -4.19 23.42
CA TYR A 18 -13.61 -4.60 22.30
C TYR A 18 -14.35 -4.66 20.96
N GLU A 19 -15.60 -5.12 20.93
CA GLU A 19 -16.38 -5.18 19.68
C GLU A 19 -16.61 -3.78 19.08
N VAL A 20 -16.90 -2.79 19.94
CA VAL A 20 -17.11 -1.41 19.54
C VAL A 20 -15.81 -0.80 19.06
N LEU A 21 -14.72 -0.96 19.83
CA LEU A 21 -13.40 -0.47 19.44
C LEU A 21 -12.93 -1.09 18.13
N GLN A 22 -13.07 -2.41 17.96
CA GLN A 22 -12.69 -3.11 16.74
C GLN A 22 -13.44 -2.58 15.51
N LYS A 23 -14.74 -2.34 15.66
CA LYS A 23 -15.54 -1.76 14.58
C LYS A 23 -15.08 -0.34 14.24
N LEU A 24 -14.86 0.50 15.24
CA LEU A 24 -14.42 1.88 15.04
C LEU A 24 -13.02 1.95 14.40
N LEU A 25 -12.10 1.07 14.79
CA LEU A 25 -10.79 0.93 14.17
C LEU A 25 -10.91 0.53 12.70
N ALA A 26 -11.70 -0.50 12.39
CA ALA A 26 -11.93 -0.93 11.01
C ALA A 26 -12.59 0.17 10.15
N ASP A 27 -13.63 0.82 10.67
CA ASP A 27 -14.33 1.92 9.99
C ASP A 27 -13.41 3.13 9.77
N SER A 28 -12.41 3.33 10.63
CA SER A 28 -11.41 4.41 10.52
C SER A 28 -10.27 4.13 9.55
N GLY A 29 -10.14 2.87 9.08
CA GLY A 29 -9.02 2.42 8.25
C GLY A 29 -7.75 2.08 9.04
N ALA A 30 -7.86 1.80 10.34
CA ALA A 30 -6.71 1.38 11.16
C ALA A 30 -6.16 0.04 10.69
N MET A 31 -4.84 -0.13 10.75
CA MET A 31 -4.20 -1.43 10.47
C MET A 31 -4.18 -2.36 11.69
N ALA A 32 -4.27 -1.78 12.88
CA ALA A 32 -4.24 -2.50 14.14
C ALA A 32 -5.64 -2.98 14.54
N GLU A 33 -5.72 -4.21 15.06
CA GLU A 33 -6.90 -4.69 15.77
C GLU A 33 -6.88 -4.21 17.23
N ALA A 34 -8.03 -4.25 17.90
CA ALA A 34 -8.15 -3.78 19.28
C ALA A 34 -7.15 -4.48 20.24
N ASP A 35 -6.80 -5.73 19.96
CA ASP A 35 -5.79 -6.48 20.70
C ASP A 35 -4.37 -5.95 20.46
N ASP A 36 -4.03 -5.59 19.23
CA ASP A 36 -2.70 -5.05 18.89
C ASP A 36 -2.50 -3.69 19.57
N VAL A 37 -3.57 -2.90 19.68
CA VAL A 37 -3.59 -1.64 20.44
C VAL A 37 -3.29 -1.87 21.92
N VAL A 38 -3.86 -2.92 22.54
CA VAL A 38 -3.58 -3.26 23.94
C VAL A 38 -2.10 -3.59 24.15
N GLU A 39 -1.52 -4.43 23.28
CA GLU A 39 -0.10 -4.78 23.39
C GLU A 39 0.81 -3.58 23.13
N ALA A 40 0.47 -2.72 22.16
CA ALA A 40 1.18 -1.47 21.90
C ALA A 40 1.12 -0.53 23.11
N PHE A 41 -0.03 -0.42 23.79
CA PHE A 41 -0.15 0.37 25.02
C PHE A 41 0.63 -0.20 26.19
N LYS A 42 0.68 -1.53 26.37
CA LYS A 42 1.53 -2.16 27.39
C LYS A 42 3.00 -1.80 27.18
N LEU A 43 3.48 -1.96 25.95
CA LEU A 43 4.86 -1.61 25.59
C LEU A 43 5.14 -0.12 25.81
N ALA A 44 4.21 0.75 25.40
CA ALA A 44 4.33 2.19 25.61
C ALA A 44 4.39 2.57 27.10
N ILE A 45 3.64 1.89 27.97
CA ILE A 45 3.73 2.09 29.42
C ILE A 45 5.09 1.65 29.96
N GLU A 46 5.62 0.52 29.48
CA GLU A 46 6.97 0.04 29.84
C GLU A 46 8.07 1.03 29.39
N GLU A 47 7.90 1.62 28.20
CA GLU A 47 8.83 2.57 27.60
C GLU A 47 8.58 4.04 28.00
N ASN A 48 7.57 4.29 28.84
CA ASN A 48 7.12 5.63 29.27
C ASN A 48 6.80 6.58 28.09
N VAL A 49 6.21 6.03 27.04
CA VAL A 49 5.69 6.70 25.84
C VAL A 49 4.24 7.16 26.07
N ALA A 50 3.88 8.32 25.53
CA ALA A 50 2.55 8.88 25.71
C ALA A 50 1.51 8.21 24.79
N ALA A 51 0.28 8.03 25.28
CA ALA A 51 -0.81 7.42 24.51
C ALA A 51 -1.04 8.05 23.12
N PRO A 52 -1.02 9.40 22.96
CA PRO A 52 -1.20 10.01 21.65
C PRO A 52 -0.15 9.59 20.62
N GLU A 53 1.09 9.35 21.03
CA GLU A 53 2.17 8.93 20.13
C GLU A 53 1.90 7.53 19.58
N VAL A 54 1.44 6.61 20.44
CA VAL A 54 1.06 5.26 20.01
C VAL A 54 -0.20 5.28 19.13
N ILE A 55 -1.16 6.15 19.47
CA ILE A 55 -2.41 6.29 18.73
C ILE A 55 -2.13 6.79 17.30
N GLU A 56 -1.25 7.78 17.13
CA GLU A 56 -0.89 8.30 15.80
C GLU A 56 -0.34 7.20 14.87
N ASP A 57 0.40 6.24 15.41
CA ASP A 57 1.02 5.13 14.67
C ASP A 57 0.03 3.99 14.29
N LEU A 58 -1.24 4.05 14.71
CA LEU A 58 -2.23 3.02 14.37
C LEU A 58 -2.67 3.04 12.89
N TRP A 59 -2.36 4.12 12.17
CA TRP A 59 -2.72 4.33 10.78
C TRP A 59 -1.49 4.62 9.91
N LEU A 60 -1.50 4.15 8.66
CA LEU A 60 -0.50 4.58 7.67
C LEU A 60 -0.79 5.97 7.10
N ASP A 61 -2.07 6.31 6.97
CA ASP A 61 -2.59 7.57 6.45
C ASP A 61 -3.49 8.24 7.50
N GLN A 62 -3.98 9.46 7.23
CA GLN A 62 -4.94 10.11 8.14
C GLN A 62 -6.21 9.25 8.32
N PRO A 63 -6.68 9.05 9.57
CA PRO A 63 -7.88 8.28 9.84
C PRO A 63 -9.11 8.92 9.20
N ARG A 64 -9.96 8.09 8.60
CA ARG A 64 -11.16 8.56 7.87
C ARG A 64 -12.39 8.32 8.72
N PHE A 65 -13.22 9.34 8.91
CA PHE A 65 -14.43 9.22 9.70
C PHE A 65 -15.65 9.67 8.92
N ALA A 66 -16.71 8.86 8.92
CA ALA A 66 -17.98 9.23 8.31
C ALA A 66 -18.64 10.41 9.03
N LYS A 67 -18.46 10.52 10.36
CA LYS A 67 -18.99 11.61 11.18
C LYS A 67 -17.96 12.02 12.24
N PRO A 68 -17.90 13.32 12.60
CA PRO A 68 -17.03 13.79 13.69
C PRO A 68 -17.27 13.08 15.04
N LYS A 69 -18.50 12.63 15.29
CA LYS A 69 -18.84 11.87 16.49
C LYS A 69 -18.14 10.51 16.55
N ASP A 70 -17.91 9.86 15.41
CA ASP A 70 -17.25 8.56 15.36
C ASP A 70 -15.75 8.71 15.66
N ALA A 71 -15.15 9.83 15.26
CA ALA A 71 -13.78 10.19 15.64
C ALA A 71 -13.65 10.38 17.16
N ALA A 72 -14.49 11.24 17.74
CA ALA A 72 -14.50 11.47 19.20
C ALA A 72 -14.71 10.16 19.97
N ARG A 73 -15.62 9.31 19.49
CA ARG A 73 -15.90 8.00 20.09
C ARG A 73 -14.71 7.04 20.01
N LEU A 74 -14.02 6.97 18.87
CA LEU A 74 -12.83 6.14 18.71
C LEU A 74 -11.69 6.60 19.62
N PHE A 75 -11.37 7.89 19.58
CA PHE A 75 -10.30 8.44 20.44
C PHE A 75 -10.65 8.32 21.93
N GLY A 76 -11.91 8.51 22.31
CA GLY A 76 -12.41 8.29 23.67
C GLY A 76 -12.19 6.84 24.14
N ASN A 77 -12.52 5.86 23.30
CA ASN A 77 -12.29 4.44 23.58
C ASN A 77 -10.80 4.10 23.69
N LEU A 78 -9.95 4.64 22.80
CA LEU A 78 -8.50 4.40 22.82
C LEU A 78 -7.84 4.98 24.07
N LEU A 79 -8.20 6.20 24.45
CA LEU A 79 -7.67 6.84 25.66
C LEU A 79 -8.15 6.13 26.93
N ALA A 80 -9.43 5.75 26.99
CA ALA A 80 -9.96 4.96 28.10
C ALA A 80 -9.28 3.60 28.22
N LEU A 81 -8.99 2.94 27.09
CA LEU A 81 -8.25 1.68 27.06
C LEU A 81 -6.82 1.85 27.57
N PHE A 82 -6.11 2.91 27.16
CA PHE A 82 -4.78 3.22 27.67
C PHE A 82 -4.80 3.43 29.20
N ASP A 83 -5.78 4.18 29.71
CA ASP A 83 -5.95 4.43 31.14
C ASP A 83 -6.23 3.12 31.92
N LEU A 84 -7.05 2.21 31.37
CA LEU A 84 -7.30 0.87 31.94
C LEU A 84 -6.03 0.02 31.99
N VAL A 85 -5.28 -0.05 30.88
CA VAL A 85 -4.02 -0.81 30.81
C VAL A 85 -2.99 -0.23 31.80
N LYS A 86 -2.90 1.10 31.91
CA LYS A 86 -2.03 1.79 32.86
C LYS A 86 -2.41 1.53 34.33
N ALA A 87 -3.70 1.39 34.62
CA ALA A 87 -4.19 0.99 35.94
C ALA A 87 -3.95 -0.51 36.25
N GLY A 88 -3.48 -1.30 35.28
CA GLY A 88 -3.34 -2.75 35.40
C GLY A 88 -4.69 -3.49 35.37
N GLU A 89 -5.76 -2.81 34.93
CA GLU A 89 -7.09 -3.38 34.80
C GLU A 89 -7.25 -3.99 33.41
N THR A 90 -7.62 -5.28 33.36
CA THR A 90 -8.06 -5.91 32.11
C THR A 90 -9.53 -5.61 31.88
N PRO A 91 -9.93 -5.10 30.71
CA PRO A 91 -11.34 -4.88 30.42
C PRO A 91 -12.13 -6.20 30.52
N PRO A 92 -13.43 -6.16 30.91
CA PRO A 92 -14.24 -7.35 31.08
C PRO A 92 -14.27 -8.21 29.81
N GLU A 93 -13.97 -9.50 29.99
CA GLU A 93 -13.75 -10.48 28.92
C GLU A 93 -15.04 -10.71 28.11
N THR A 94 -15.25 -9.94 27.04
CA THR A 94 -16.20 -10.28 25.99
C THR A 94 -15.61 -11.42 25.16
N VAL A 95 -16.43 -12.47 24.94
CA VAL A 95 -16.10 -13.71 24.25
C VAL A 95 -15.04 -13.49 23.16
N ARG A 96 -13.83 -14.00 23.38
CA ARG A 96 -12.77 -14.07 22.38
C ARG A 96 -13.34 -14.80 21.18
N THR A 97 -13.74 -14.10 20.13
CA THR A 97 -13.79 -14.71 18.81
C THR A 97 -12.38 -15.20 18.54
N GLU A 98 -12.22 -16.51 18.37
CA GLU A 98 -10.94 -17.09 18.02
C GLU A 98 -10.39 -16.30 16.83
N ARG A 99 -9.23 -15.67 17.04
CA ARG A 99 -8.48 -14.96 15.99
C ARG A 99 -8.42 -15.90 14.80
N VAL A 100 -9.15 -15.59 13.73
CA VAL A 100 -8.78 -16.10 12.41
C VAL A 100 -7.49 -15.38 12.10
N LYS A 101 -6.34 -15.93 12.55
CA LYS A 101 -5.03 -15.41 12.18
C LYS A 101 -5.07 -15.25 10.67
N ARG A 102 -5.05 -14.02 10.16
CA ARG A 102 -4.86 -13.79 8.74
C ARG A 102 -3.55 -14.49 8.41
N VAL A 103 -3.68 -15.60 7.68
CA VAL A 103 -2.53 -16.38 7.24
C VAL A 103 -1.81 -15.45 6.27
N LYS A 104 -0.72 -14.83 6.74
CA LYS A 104 0.10 -13.98 5.89
C LYS A 104 0.40 -14.75 4.62
N GLN A 105 0.16 -14.12 3.46
CA GLN A 105 0.44 -14.80 2.20
C GLN A 105 1.89 -15.27 2.20
N GLN A 106 2.10 -16.52 1.79
CA GLN A 106 3.45 -16.98 1.50
C GLN A 106 3.98 -16.19 0.30
N LYS A 107 5.29 -15.94 0.29
CA LYS A 107 5.92 -15.29 -0.86
C LYS A 107 5.62 -16.13 -2.11
N PRO A 108 5.02 -15.56 -3.16
CA PRO A 108 4.74 -16.31 -4.36
C PRO A 108 6.06 -16.68 -5.03
N GLU A 109 6.18 -17.93 -5.47
CA GLU A 109 7.34 -18.44 -6.17
C GLU A 109 6.97 -18.72 -7.62
N LEU A 110 7.87 -18.34 -8.53
CA LEU A 110 7.80 -18.70 -9.93
C LEU A 110 9.04 -19.53 -10.28
N PRO A 111 8.92 -20.67 -10.98
CA PRO A 111 10.09 -21.37 -11.49
C PRO A 111 10.94 -20.46 -12.37
N ALA A 112 12.27 -20.60 -12.30
CA ALA A 112 13.22 -19.67 -12.94
C ALA A 112 12.96 -19.43 -14.44
N ASP A 113 12.52 -20.46 -15.18
CA ASP A 113 12.26 -20.37 -16.63
C ASP A 113 10.79 -20.17 -16.98
N ALA A 114 9.91 -20.04 -15.98
CA ALA A 114 8.48 -19.86 -16.22
C ALA A 114 8.13 -18.40 -16.51
N ILE A 115 7.07 -18.22 -17.29
CA ILE A 115 6.46 -16.93 -17.58
C ILE A 115 5.45 -16.62 -16.47
N PRO A 116 5.37 -15.36 -15.97
CA PRO A 116 4.36 -14.97 -15.00
C PRO A 116 2.95 -15.31 -15.50
N THR A 117 2.24 -16.11 -14.71
CA THR A 117 0.83 -16.44 -14.95
C THR A 117 -0.07 -15.48 -14.18
N ARG A 118 -1.35 -15.41 -14.54
CA ARG A 118 -2.31 -14.56 -13.83
C ARG A 118 -2.38 -14.90 -12.34
N ALA A 119 -2.36 -16.19 -12.01
CA ALA A 119 -2.34 -16.65 -10.63
C ALA A 119 -1.12 -16.15 -9.84
N PHE A 120 0.05 -16.09 -10.48
CA PHE A 120 1.26 -15.51 -9.87
C PHE A 120 1.12 -13.99 -9.67
N LEU A 121 0.66 -13.26 -10.70
CA LEU A 121 0.50 -11.80 -10.63
C LEU A 121 -0.51 -11.39 -9.56
N ASP A 122 -1.65 -12.08 -9.46
CA ASP A 122 -2.65 -11.85 -8.42
C ASP A 122 -2.10 -12.18 -7.02
N ALA A 123 -1.33 -13.27 -6.90
CA ALA A 123 -0.68 -13.63 -5.63
C ALA A 123 0.40 -12.63 -5.23
N ALA A 124 1.16 -12.10 -6.18
CA ALA A 124 2.15 -11.04 -5.97
C ALA A 124 1.49 -9.75 -5.47
N SER A 125 0.42 -9.30 -6.14
CA SER A 125 -0.36 -8.13 -5.73
C SER A 125 -0.88 -8.28 -4.29
N ARG A 126 -1.51 -9.43 -3.97
CA ARG A 126 -1.99 -9.72 -2.60
C ARG A 126 -0.86 -9.80 -1.58
N TRP A 127 0.29 -10.36 -1.97
CA TRP A 127 1.46 -10.41 -1.10
C TRP A 127 1.99 -9.01 -0.79
N PHE A 128 2.05 -8.11 -1.78
CA PHE A 128 2.46 -6.73 -1.53
C PHE A 128 1.52 -5.95 -0.60
N VAL A 129 0.23 -6.29 -0.57
CA VAL A 129 -0.72 -5.75 0.42
C VAL A 129 -0.35 -6.18 1.84
N ASP A 130 0.01 -7.45 2.04
CA ASP A 130 0.41 -7.99 3.35
C ASP A 130 1.84 -7.55 3.77
N TYR A 131 2.69 -7.16 2.80
CA TYR A 131 4.10 -6.83 3.00
C TYR A 131 4.48 -5.48 2.33
N PRO A 132 3.91 -4.35 2.80
CA PRO A 132 4.13 -3.04 2.17
C PRO A 132 5.60 -2.59 2.20
N LYS A 133 6.37 -2.97 3.22
CA LYS A 133 7.82 -2.68 3.29
C LYS A 133 8.62 -3.38 2.18
N GLU A 134 8.19 -4.57 1.76
CA GLU A 134 8.84 -5.26 0.64
C GLU A 134 8.46 -4.60 -0.68
N ARG A 135 7.20 -4.18 -0.86
CA ARG A 135 6.79 -3.36 -2.01
C ARG A 135 7.65 -2.10 -2.10
N GLU A 136 7.78 -1.36 -1.01
CA GLU A 136 8.58 -0.15 -0.93
C GLU A 136 10.05 -0.41 -1.28
N ARG A 137 10.63 -1.53 -0.79
CA ARG A 137 11.99 -1.94 -1.16
C ARG A 137 12.17 -2.18 -2.65
N PHE A 138 11.19 -2.79 -3.33
CA PHE A 138 11.26 -2.96 -4.78
C PHE A 138 11.10 -1.64 -5.53
N HIS A 139 10.23 -0.74 -5.08
CA HIS A 139 10.10 0.61 -5.65
C HIS A 139 11.38 1.43 -5.47
N HIS A 140 12.01 1.38 -4.29
CA HIS A 140 13.33 1.99 -4.08
C HIS A 140 14.39 1.35 -4.98
N ALA A 141 14.35 0.03 -5.19
CA ALA A 141 15.28 -0.63 -6.11
C ALA A 141 15.02 -0.25 -7.58
N PHE A 142 13.77 -0.04 -7.96
CA PHE A 142 13.38 0.48 -9.27
C PHE A 142 13.97 1.88 -9.47
N ASP A 143 13.67 2.82 -8.56
CA ASP A 143 14.13 4.20 -8.66
C ASP A 143 15.66 4.31 -8.73
N ASN A 144 16.37 3.49 -7.96
CA ASN A 144 17.84 3.50 -7.97
C ASN A 144 18.46 2.84 -9.21
N ARG A 145 17.84 1.78 -9.76
CA ARG A 145 18.40 1.03 -10.89
C ARG A 145 17.93 1.56 -12.25
N GLN A 146 16.77 2.19 -12.30
CA GLN A 146 16.11 2.60 -13.53
C GLN A 146 16.15 4.13 -13.71
N ASP A 147 17.15 4.81 -13.15
CA ASP A 147 17.33 6.26 -13.25
C ASP A 147 17.28 6.75 -14.72
N ALA A 148 17.96 6.06 -15.64
CA ALA A 148 17.95 6.40 -17.06
C ALA A 148 16.57 6.18 -17.73
N LEU A 149 15.83 5.14 -17.33
CA LEU A 149 14.45 4.93 -17.80
C LEU A 149 13.50 6.01 -17.27
N VAL A 150 13.67 6.43 -16.01
CA VAL A 150 12.86 7.50 -15.41
C VAL A 150 13.18 8.83 -16.09
N SER A 151 14.44 9.11 -16.41
CA SER A 151 14.83 10.30 -17.19
C SER A 151 14.21 10.28 -18.58
N TRP A 152 14.24 9.12 -19.28
CA TRP A 152 13.58 8.98 -20.58
C TRP A 152 12.07 9.21 -20.51
N LEU A 153 11.42 8.79 -19.42
CA LEU A 153 10.01 9.02 -19.19
C LEU A 153 9.71 10.52 -18.96
N ASP A 154 10.57 11.22 -18.22
CA ASP A 154 10.45 12.66 -17.99
C ASP A 154 10.60 13.44 -19.32
N ASP A 155 11.58 13.07 -20.15
CA ASP A 155 11.84 13.67 -21.46
C ASP A 155 10.71 13.42 -22.49
N SER A 156 9.78 12.51 -22.21
CA SER A 156 8.66 12.18 -23.10
C SER A 156 7.55 13.24 -23.13
N GLY A 157 7.58 14.22 -22.21
CA GLY A 157 6.63 15.33 -22.14
C GLY A 157 5.24 14.94 -21.63
N LEU A 158 5.17 13.95 -20.73
CA LEU A 158 3.97 13.67 -19.94
C LEU A 158 3.71 14.82 -18.94
N GLY A 159 2.43 15.02 -18.56
CA GLY A 159 2.11 15.86 -17.42
C GLY A 159 2.40 15.13 -16.11
N ASP A 160 2.30 15.83 -14.98
CA ASP A 160 2.58 15.27 -13.65
C ASP A 160 1.75 14.01 -13.36
N GLN A 161 0.47 14.00 -13.78
CA GLN A 161 -0.43 12.86 -13.63
C GLN A 161 0.02 11.67 -14.48
N GLY A 162 0.31 11.89 -15.77
CA GLY A 162 0.78 10.85 -16.68
C GLY A 162 2.14 10.28 -16.26
N PHE A 163 3.07 11.14 -15.86
CA PHE A 163 4.38 10.74 -15.36
C PHE A 163 4.27 9.91 -14.09
N GLY A 164 3.45 10.38 -13.12
CA GLY A 164 3.19 9.66 -11.87
C GLY A 164 2.61 8.27 -12.10
N LEU A 165 1.61 8.16 -12.99
CA LEU A 165 1.01 6.88 -13.35
C LEU A 165 2.01 5.96 -14.05
N ALA A 166 2.73 6.46 -15.06
CA ALA A 166 3.69 5.66 -15.80
C ALA A 166 4.80 5.15 -14.88
N ARG A 167 5.37 6.00 -14.02
CA ARG A 167 6.36 5.60 -13.02
C ARG A 167 5.80 4.55 -12.05
N HIS A 168 4.57 4.73 -11.59
CA HIS A 168 3.90 3.78 -10.71
C HIS A 168 3.80 2.39 -11.35
N LEU A 169 3.24 2.31 -12.56
CA LEU A 169 3.04 1.04 -13.28
C LEU A 169 4.37 0.36 -13.65
N LEU A 170 5.39 1.13 -14.01
CA LEU A 170 6.73 0.60 -14.27
C LEU A 170 7.39 0.06 -13.00
N GLY A 171 7.21 0.74 -11.86
CA GLY A 171 7.65 0.25 -10.56
C GLY A 171 6.96 -1.05 -10.16
N GLU A 172 5.65 -1.16 -10.38
CA GLU A 172 4.88 -2.39 -10.14
C GLU A 172 5.35 -3.54 -11.04
N ALA A 173 5.51 -3.31 -12.35
CA ALA A 173 6.01 -4.31 -13.28
C ALA A 173 7.41 -4.79 -12.89
N PHE A 174 8.31 -3.87 -12.55
CA PHE A 174 9.65 -4.19 -12.06
C PHE A 174 9.59 -5.04 -10.78
N ALA A 175 8.77 -4.64 -9.80
CA ALA A 175 8.61 -5.36 -8.54
C ALA A 175 8.09 -6.79 -8.76
N MET A 176 7.12 -6.98 -9.66
CA MET A 176 6.57 -8.30 -9.99
C MET A 176 7.61 -9.20 -10.67
N LEU A 177 8.40 -8.67 -11.61
CA LEU A 177 9.47 -9.42 -12.28
C LEU A 177 10.57 -9.81 -11.27
N GLU A 178 11.03 -8.86 -10.46
CA GLU A 178 12.05 -9.14 -9.44
C GLU A 178 11.56 -10.12 -8.37
N LEU A 179 10.26 -10.06 -8.00
CA LEU A 179 9.63 -11.02 -7.10
C LEU A 179 9.58 -12.42 -7.72
N ALA A 180 9.33 -12.51 -9.03
CA ALA A 180 9.39 -13.74 -9.81
C ALA A 180 10.81 -14.30 -9.97
N GLY A 181 11.82 -13.62 -9.41
CA GLY A 181 13.23 -13.98 -9.55
C GLY A 181 13.86 -13.54 -10.88
N LYS A 182 13.11 -12.82 -11.72
CA LYS A 182 13.56 -12.28 -13.00
C LYS A 182 14.30 -10.96 -12.74
N LYS A 183 15.64 -10.98 -12.80
CA LYS A 183 16.46 -9.80 -12.52
C LYS A 183 16.45 -8.86 -13.72
N VAL A 184 15.80 -7.71 -13.56
CA VAL A 184 15.67 -6.70 -14.61
C VAL A 184 16.96 -5.88 -14.68
N ALA A 185 17.54 -5.78 -15.87
CA ALA A 185 18.73 -4.96 -16.12
C ALA A 185 18.40 -3.46 -15.97
N SER A 186 19.42 -2.63 -15.73
CA SER A 186 19.29 -1.17 -15.88
C SER A 186 19.00 -0.87 -17.34
N LEU A 187 17.89 -0.21 -17.63
CA LEU A 187 17.50 0.18 -18.99
C LEU A 187 18.00 1.58 -19.30
N ASP A 188 18.62 1.74 -20.47
CA ASP A 188 18.87 3.04 -21.09
C ASP A 188 17.90 3.26 -22.28
N GLU A 189 17.81 4.51 -22.76
CA GLU A 189 16.91 4.87 -23.87
C GLU A 189 17.11 4.00 -25.12
N SER A 190 18.34 3.60 -25.43
CA SER A 190 18.65 2.80 -26.62
C SER A 190 18.13 1.37 -26.53
N MET A 191 17.81 0.90 -25.32
CA MET A 191 17.20 -0.40 -25.07
C MET A 191 15.67 -0.36 -25.21
N ILE A 192 15.07 0.83 -25.21
CA ILE A 192 13.62 0.98 -25.29
C ILE A 192 13.21 0.97 -26.77
N PRO A 193 12.38 0.01 -27.21
CA PRO A 193 11.99 -0.07 -28.60
C PRO A 193 11.20 1.19 -29.00
N GLU A 194 11.36 1.66 -30.24
CA GLU A 194 10.56 2.78 -30.77
C GLU A 194 9.06 2.48 -30.78
N LYS A 195 8.70 1.20 -30.94
CA LYS A 195 7.32 0.70 -30.95
C LYS A 195 7.28 -0.65 -30.27
N ALA A 196 6.30 -0.83 -29.39
CA ALA A 196 5.97 -2.12 -28.81
C ALA A 196 4.47 -2.37 -28.95
N LYS A 197 4.09 -3.65 -28.95
CA LYS A 197 2.69 -4.06 -28.95
C LYS A 197 2.39 -4.73 -27.62
N LEU A 198 1.26 -4.39 -27.01
CA LEU A 198 0.93 -4.98 -25.72
C LEU A 198 0.80 -6.51 -25.81
N GLU A 199 0.30 -7.00 -26.95
CA GLU A 199 0.12 -8.43 -27.22
C GLU A 199 1.45 -9.18 -27.43
N SER A 200 2.58 -8.48 -27.57
CA SER A 200 3.89 -9.13 -27.61
C SER A 200 4.47 -9.38 -26.21
N LEU A 201 3.87 -8.83 -25.15
CA LEU A 201 4.25 -9.20 -23.79
C LEU A 201 3.82 -10.65 -23.52
N PRO A 202 4.66 -11.43 -22.82
CA PRO A 202 4.41 -12.85 -22.67
C PRO A 202 3.42 -13.17 -21.57
N GLY A 203 2.71 -14.29 -21.77
CA GLY A 203 1.77 -14.84 -20.81
C GLY A 203 0.67 -13.84 -20.48
N GLU A 204 0.40 -13.67 -19.19
CA GLU A 204 -0.69 -12.84 -18.68
C GLU A 204 -0.25 -11.42 -18.33
N LEU A 205 1.00 -11.06 -18.65
CA LEU A 205 1.55 -9.73 -18.36
C LEU A 205 0.88 -8.64 -19.21
N SER A 206 0.53 -8.96 -20.46
CA SER A 206 -0.21 -8.07 -21.36
C SER A 206 -1.59 -7.72 -20.82
N ALA A 207 -2.34 -8.73 -20.39
CA ALA A 207 -3.68 -8.58 -19.82
C ALA A 207 -3.63 -7.81 -18.48
N TRP A 208 -2.69 -8.16 -17.60
CA TRP A 208 -2.48 -7.43 -16.34
C TRP A 208 -2.15 -5.95 -16.57
N LEU A 209 -1.25 -5.67 -17.52
CA LEU A 209 -0.87 -4.29 -17.80
C LEU A 209 -2.01 -3.49 -18.45
N GLU A 210 -2.80 -4.10 -19.35
CA GLU A 210 -4.00 -3.47 -19.92
C GLU A 210 -5.00 -3.09 -18.84
N GLU A 211 -5.32 -4.04 -17.94
CA GLU A 211 -6.23 -3.82 -16.83
C GLU A 211 -5.73 -2.68 -15.94
N ALA A 212 -4.47 -2.70 -15.53
CA ALA A 212 -3.89 -1.67 -14.68
C ALA A 212 -3.89 -0.28 -15.34
N LEU A 213 -3.59 -0.21 -16.65
CA LEU A 213 -3.66 1.04 -17.41
C LEU A 213 -5.09 1.59 -17.48
N VAL A 214 -6.08 0.72 -17.75
CA VAL A 214 -7.49 1.13 -17.80
C VAL A 214 -7.97 1.56 -16.42
N ASP A 215 -7.76 0.73 -15.39
CA ASP A 215 -8.24 0.98 -14.03
C ASP A 215 -7.68 2.29 -13.48
N GLU A 216 -6.38 2.55 -13.64
CA GLU A 216 -5.77 3.76 -13.09
C GLU A 216 -6.06 5.02 -13.93
N SER A 217 -6.18 4.91 -15.26
CA SER A 217 -6.49 6.07 -16.11
C SER A 217 -7.97 6.49 -16.06
N THR A 218 -8.87 5.58 -15.70
CA THR A 218 -10.33 5.82 -15.68
C THR A 218 -10.91 5.99 -14.27
N ARG A 219 -10.06 6.21 -13.26
CA ARG A 219 -10.50 6.45 -11.87
C ARG A 219 -11.51 7.57 -11.80
N GLU A 220 -12.68 7.30 -11.21
CA GLU A 220 -13.81 8.25 -11.15
C GLU A 220 -13.44 9.57 -10.46
N ASP A 221 -12.57 9.50 -9.46
CA ASP A 221 -12.17 10.67 -8.66
C ASP A 221 -11.20 11.60 -9.41
N GLU A 222 -10.41 11.06 -10.33
CA GLU A 222 -9.36 11.79 -11.05
C GLU A 222 -9.07 11.14 -12.42
N PRO A 223 -10.01 11.23 -13.38
CA PRO A 223 -9.84 10.61 -14.69
C PRO A 223 -8.73 11.30 -15.48
N MET A 224 -7.91 10.52 -16.16
CA MET A 224 -6.84 11.03 -17.02
C MET A 224 -7.41 11.52 -18.37
N GLU A 225 -6.78 12.54 -18.94
CA GLU A 225 -7.12 12.99 -20.30
C GLU A 225 -6.78 11.89 -21.33
N GLU A 226 -7.65 11.69 -22.32
CA GLU A 226 -7.57 10.55 -23.23
C GLU A 226 -6.26 10.51 -24.04
N ASN A 227 -5.77 11.64 -24.54
CA ASN A 227 -4.50 11.67 -25.27
C ASN A 227 -3.30 11.41 -24.35
N GLU A 228 -3.34 11.89 -23.11
CA GLU A 228 -2.33 11.58 -22.10
C GLU A 228 -2.35 10.09 -21.73
N ALA A 229 -3.53 9.49 -21.50
CA ALA A 229 -3.68 8.07 -21.23
C ALA A 229 -3.14 7.20 -22.38
N LEU A 230 -3.38 7.59 -23.64
CA LEU A 230 -2.82 6.91 -24.80
C LEU A 230 -1.29 7.00 -24.86
N LYS A 231 -0.70 8.15 -24.50
CA LYS A 231 0.76 8.31 -24.40
C LYS A 231 1.35 7.46 -23.29
N VAL A 232 0.75 7.48 -22.10
CA VAL A 232 1.17 6.64 -20.95
C VAL A 232 1.14 5.17 -21.37
N ARG A 233 0.04 4.72 -21.99
CA ARG A 233 -0.08 3.35 -22.51
C ARG A 233 1.05 2.98 -23.46
N ASP A 234 1.38 3.81 -24.45
CA ASP A 234 2.49 3.55 -25.38
C ASP A 234 3.83 3.44 -24.64
N LEU A 235 4.15 4.44 -23.81
CA LEU A 235 5.44 4.53 -23.11
C LEU A 235 5.64 3.37 -22.13
N VAL A 236 4.62 3.06 -21.33
CA VAL A 236 4.66 1.95 -20.38
C VAL A 236 4.77 0.62 -21.12
N THR A 237 4.03 0.42 -22.21
CA THR A 237 4.13 -0.82 -23.01
C THR A 237 5.54 -1.02 -23.55
N ARG A 238 6.17 0.04 -24.06
CA ARG A 238 7.55 0.00 -24.59
C ARG A 238 8.57 -0.32 -23.50
N ALA A 239 8.46 0.35 -22.36
CA ALA A 239 9.35 0.14 -21.23
C ALA A 239 9.20 -1.25 -20.59
N VAL A 240 7.96 -1.75 -20.38
CA VAL A 240 7.72 -3.11 -19.87
C VAL A 240 8.22 -4.17 -20.85
N SER A 241 8.11 -3.93 -22.16
CA SER A 241 8.68 -4.83 -23.17
C SER A 241 10.20 -4.93 -23.03
N ALA A 242 10.88 -3.79 -22.89
CA ALA A 242 12.33 -3.74 -22.67
C ALA A 242 12.74 -4.39 -21.33
N MET A 243 11.96 -4.18 -20.25
CA MET A 243 12.19 -4.85 -18.97
C MET A 243 12.11 -6.36 -19.12
N TRP A 244 11.10 -6.86 -19.82
CA TRP A 244 10.94 -8.29 -20.04
C TRP A 244 12.11 -8.88 -20.85
N GLU A 245 12.48 -8.25 -21.97
CA GLU A 245 13.55 -8.75 -22.85
C GLU A 245 14.92 -8.80 -22.16
N THR A 246 15.14 -7.94 -21.17
CA THR A 246 16.40 -7.86 -20.43
C THR A 246 16.40 -8.65 -19.12
N ALA A 247 15.24 -9.13 -18.67
CA ALA A 247 15.13 -9.86 -17.43
C ALA A 247 15.71 -11.27 -17.53
N LYS A 248 16.58 -11.62 -16.57
CA LYS A 248 17.22 -12.95 -16.49
C LYS A 248 16.64 -13.78 -15.36
#